data_AF-A0A2J6W474-F1
#
_entry.id   AF-A0A2J6W474-F1
#
_cell.length_a   1.000
_cell.length_b   1.000
_cell.length_c   1.000
_cell.angle_alpha   90.00
_cell.angle_beta   90.00
_cell.angle_gamma   90.00
#
_symmetry.space_group_name_H-M   'P 1'
#
loop_
_entity.id
_entity.type
_entity.pdbx_description
1 polymer ?
#
loop_
_entity_poly.entity_id
_entity_poly.type
_entity_poly.pdbx_seq_one_letter_code
_entity_poly.pdbx_strand_id
1 'polypeptide(L)'
;MEKSLIFKEWFDFFENFKKDDIFKEEILNIPSFPAIANNNGIYDVRIGASIKLTWLCCNTYQLKINGGGLLSSIPDKPIKNLVFNYKSYSPNTAIQDSYIINPLGFIPHAPILNELNYGNCFSYNNKKIYVRDSDPFSKVKTQECLEVKKVEGKSTYNIGSLQFNVIDRYSLGRINIYETNIGTLFTNNDITLLFNHENEIIFNIPYHDISFFILYPFKFFRFHARKSSFRTNVFVLNSEIGFVSNYGFELEFESGQLKINSSKPFYIVKGGILKSFNTLIDINTNFSYGYEIINHIRSGYSSVILSEINNKTIEFDIFNVSGYNSIIEILPKIRTEKMEICSHLGCYDILDSAGIYRIPSPSGCYCKAKIYLSHESSIKNKLLSSLKS
;
A
#
# COMPACT_ATOMS: atom_id res chain seq x y z
N MET A 1 15.31 -18.20 5.22
CA MET A 1 14.45 -17.02 5.49
C MET A 1 13.01 -17.42 5.22
N GLU A 2 12.12 -17.28 6.20
CA GLU A 2 10.68 -17.40 5.93
C GLU A 2 10.26 -16.31 4.95
N LYS A 3 9.54 -16.69 3.89
CA LYS A 3 8.95 -15.72 2.95
C LYS A 3 7.80 -15.02 3.66
N SER A 4 8.04 -13.82 4.17
CA SER A 4 6.98 -12.97 4.73
C SER A 4 6.27 -12.23 3.60
N LEU A 5 4.95 -12.21 3.56
CA LEU A 5 4.20 -11.27 2.72
C LEU A 5 4.22 -9.87 3.36
N ILE A 6 4.11 -8.80 2.57
CA ILE A 6 4.03 -7.41 3.07
C ILE A 6 2.91 -7.25 4.09
N PHE A 7 1.76 -7.85 3.81
CA PHE A 7 0.57 -7.76 4.64
C PHE A 7 0.20 -9.11 5.26
N LYS A 8 1.19 -9.90 5.69
CA LYS A 8 0.94 -11.22 6.34
C LYS A 8 -0.12 -11.13 7.45
N GLU A 9 -0.08 -10.07 8.26
CA GLU A 9 -1.06 -9.83 9.33
C GLU A 9 -2.52 -9.73 8.85
N TRP A 10 -2.75 -9.30 7.60
CA TRP A 10 -4.08 -9.32 6.99
C TRP A 10 -4.53 -10.71 6.58
N PHE A 11 -3.62 -11.50 6.03
CA PHE A 11 -3.91 -12.88 5.67
C PHE A 11 -4.19 -13.72 6.92
N ASP A 12 -3.49 -13.45 8.02
CA ASP A 12 -3.64 -14.17 9.29
C ASP A 12 -4.80 -13.60 10.15
N PHE A 13 -5.48 -12.54 9.71
CA PHE A 13 -6.49 -11.84 10.52
C PHE A 13 -7.67 -12.73 10.93
N PHE A 14 -8.02 -13.73 10.11
CA PHE A 14 -9.12 -14.66 10.39
C PHE A 14 -8.90 -15.50 11.66
N GLU A 15 -7.65 -15.76 12.03
CA GLU A 15 -7.30 -16.58 13.20
C GLU A 15 -7.82 -15.96 14.50
N ASN A 16 -7.94 -14.62 14.57
CA ASN A 16 -8.47 -13.91 15.74
C ASN A 16 -9.97 -14.22 16.01
N PHE A 17 -10.67 -14.67 14.97
CA PHE A 17 -12.11 -14.93 14.98
C PHE A 17 -12.43 -16.41 14.93
N LYS A 18 -11.42 -17.30 14.90
CA LYS A 18 -11.60 -18.74 14.85
C LYS A 18 -11.30 -19.35 16.22
N LYS A 19 -12.15 -20.29 16.66
CA LYS A 19 -11.85 -21.19 17.79
C LYS A 19 -12.24 -22.60 17.36
N ASP A 20 -11.27 -23.50 17.36
CA ASP A 20 -11.38 -24.83 16.75
C ASP A 20 -11.76 -24.70 15.26
N ASP A 21 -12.97 -25.10 14.87
CA ASP A 21 -13.52 -24.97 13.50
C ASP A 21 -14.75 -24.05 13.41
N ILE A 22 -15.01 -23.26 14.46
CA ILE A 22 -16.15 -22.35 14.52
C ILE A 22 -15.65 -20.91 14.57
N PHE A 23 -16.21 -20.07 13.70
CA PHE A 23 -15.95 -18.64 13.69
C PHE A 23 -16.94 -17.90 14.59
N LYS A 24 -16.45 -16.81 15.21
CA LYS A 24 -17.28 -15.91 16.01
C LYS A 24 -18.12 -15.00 15.11
N GLU A 25 -19.27 -14.53 15.61
CA GLU A 25 -20.21 -13.71 14.84
C GLU A 25 -19.63 -12.35 14.42
N GLU A 26 -18.64 -11.81 15.14
CA GLU A 26 -18.03 -10.51 14.83
C GLU A 26 -17.39 -10.47 13.44
N ILE A 27 -17.14 -11.63 12.85
CA ILE A 27 -16.58 -11.78 11.51
C ILE A 27 -17.47 -11.18 10.42
N LEU A 28 -18.79 -11.15 10.67
CA LEU A 28 -19.77 -10.52 9.78
C LEU A 28 -19.59 -8.99 9.69
N ASN A 29 -18.87 -8.39 10.64
CA ASN A 29 -18.57 -6.96 10.63
C ASN A 29 -17.34 -6.61 9.79
N ILE A 30 -16.60 -7.59 9.26
CA ILE A 30 -15.41 -7.37 8.44
C ILE A 30 -15.81 -7.48 6.96
N PRO A 31 -15.95 -6.35 6.24
CA PRO A 31 -16.48 -6.37 4.87
C PRO A 31 -15.62 -7.17 3.89
N SER A 32 -14.31 -7.31 4.15
CA SER A 32 -13.37 -8.06 3.31
C SER A 32 -13.07 -9.48 3.80
N PHE A 33 -13.75 -9.96 4.85
CA PHE A 33 -13.55 -11.32 5.33
C PHE A 33 -13.65 -12.40 4.25
N PRO A 34 -14.60 -12.34 3.29
CA PRO A 34 -14.66 -13.33 2.20
C PRO A 34 -13.35 -13.41 1.42
N ALA A 35 -12.70 -12.27 1.16
CA ALA A 35 -11.42 -12.24 0.45
C ALA A 35 -10.28 -12.81 1.32
N ILE A 36 -10.29 -12.57 2.64
CA ILE A 36 -9.33 -13.16 3.58
C ILE A 36 -9.50 -14.68 3.62
N ALA A 37 -10.72 -15.17 3.81
CA ALA A 37 -11.03 -16.61 3.88
C ALA A 37 -10.64 -17.34 2.59
N ASN A 38 -11.04 -16.78 1.44
CA ASN A 38 -10.73 -17.32 0.12
C ASN A 38 -9.23 -17.45 -0.16
N ASN A 39 -8.43 -16.43 0.21
CA ASN A 39 -6.98 -16.48 0.02
C ASN A 39 -6.28 -17.49 0.94
N ASN A 40 -6.94 -17.90 2.02
CA ASN A 40 -6.48 -18.94 2.93
C ASN A 40 -7.10 -20.32 2.64
N GLY A 41 -7.81 -20.49 1.51
CA GLY A 41 -8.44 -21.76 1.14
C GLY A 41 -9.64 -22.16 2.02
N ILE A 42 -10.27 -21.19 2.70
CA ILE A 42 -11.42 -21.41 3.58
C ILE A 42 -12.69 -21.08 2.82
N TYR A 43 -13.33 -22.10 2.23
CA TYR A 43 -14.49 -21.92 1.34
C TYR A 43 -15.86 -22.04 2.04
N ASP A 44 -15.88 -22.73 3.18
CA ASP A 44 -17.05 -22.92 4.02
C ASP A 44 -16.75 -22.43 5.42
N VAL A 45 -17.58 -21.54 5.96
CA VAL A 45 -17.42 -21.00 7.31
C VAL A 45 -18.66 -21.29 8.13
N ARG A 46 -18.48 -21.90 9.31
CA ARG A 46 -19.53 -22.06 10.32
C ARG A 46 -19.41 -20.94 11.34
N ILE A 47 -20.49 -20.21 11.54
CA ILE A 47 -20.60 -19.15 12.55
C ILE A 47 -21.61 -19.62 13.60
N GLY A 48 -21.16 -19.71 14.86
CA GLY A 48 -21.98 -20.31 15.92
C GLY A 48 -22.47 -21.72 15.56
N ALA A 49 -23.69 -22.06 15.97
CA ALA A 49 -24.28 -23.40 15.78
C ALA A 49 -25.12 -23.56 14.49
N SER A 50 -25.57 -22.47 13.88
CA SER A 50 -26.66 -22.52 12.87
C SER A 50 -26.37 -21.78 11.56
N ILE A 51 -25.28 -21.02 11.46
CA ILE A 51 -25.00 -20.19 10.29
C ILE A 51 -23.88 -20.83 9.48
N LYS A 52 -24.16 -21.10 8.19
CA LYS A 52 -23.16 -21.54 7.21
C LYS A 52 -23.01 -20.48 6.12
N LEU A 53 -21.77 -20.04 5.91
CA LEU A 53 -21.39 -19.13 4.84
C LEU A 53 -20.61 -19.87 3.76
N THR A 54 -20.88 -19.51 2.50
CA THR A 54 -20.12 -19.93 1.32
C THR A 54 -19.75 -18.71 0.49
N TRP A 55 -18.53 -18.70 -0.03
CA TRP A 55 -17.99 -17.58 -0.80
C TRP A 55 -18.06 -17.86 -2.29
N LEU A 56 -18.32 -16.83 -3.09
CA LEU A 56 -18.32 -16.93 -4.55
C LEU A 56 -17.00 -16.40 -5.11
N CYS A 57 -16.67 -15.14 -4.82
CA CYS A 57 -15.46 -14.46 -5.31
C CYS A 57 -15.29 -13.08 -4.63
N CYS A 58 -14.06 -12.56 -4.51
CA CYS A 58 -13.73 -11.14 -4.26
C CYS A 58 -14.76 -10.32 -3.43
N ASN A 59 -14.73 -10.47 -2.09
CA ASN A 59 -15.60 -9.75 -1.14
C ASN A 59 -17.12 -10.00 -1.26
N THR A 60 -17.57 -11.00 -2.02
CA THR A 60 -19.00 -11.37 -2.12
C THR A 60 -19.28 -12.73 -1.47
N TYR A 61 -20.46 -12.87 -0.85
CA TYR A 61 -20.87 -14.09 -0.16
C TYR A 61 -22.35 -14.41 -0.26
N GLN A 62 -22.66 -15.69 -0.15
CA GLN A 62 -24.02 -16.21 0.02
C GLN A 62 -24.17 -16.71 1.45
N LEU A 63 -25.10 -16.11 2.19
CA LEU A 63 -25.47 -16.51 3.55
C LEU A 63 -26.59 -17.55 3.48
N LYS A 64 -26.36 -18.75 4.02
CA LYS A 64 -27.39 -19.79 4.13
C LYS A 64 -27.83 -19.91 5.59
N ILE A 65 -29.02 -19.43 5.89
CA ILE A 65 -29.66 -19.61 7.20
C ILE A 65 -30.79 -20.62 7.00
N ASN A 66 -30.70 -21.80 7.62
CA ASN A 66 -31.78 -22.80 7.61
C ASN A 66 -32.37 -23.12 6.22
N GLY A 67 -31.54 -23.13 5.16
CA GLY A 67 -31.96 -23.46 3.79
C GLY A 67 -32.40 -22.27 2.92
N GLY A 68 -32.57 -21.07 3.48
CA GLY A 68 -32.80 -19.82 2.74
C GLY A 68 -31.50 -19.06 2.48
N GLY A 69 -31.33 -18.51 1.28
CA GLY A 69 -30.16 -17.71 0.89
C GLY A 69 -30.40 -16.20 1.02
N LEU A 70 -29.51 -15.47 1.69
CA LEU A 70 -29.46 -14.01 1.72
C LEU A 70 -28.09 -13.53 1.21
N LEU A 71 -28.07 -12.44 0.44
CA LEU A 71 -26.85 -11.68 0.15
C LEU A 71 -26.71 -10.65 1.26
N SER A 72 -25.56 -10.59 1.93
CA SER A 72 -25.37 -9.58 2.97
C SER A 72 -24.98 -8.23 2.41
N SER A 73 -25.42 -7.18 3.09
CA SER A 73 -24.97 -5.82 2.93
C SER A 73 -23.58 -5.61 3.56
N ILE A 74 -22.91 -4.55 3.09
CA ILE A 74 -21.73 -3.99 3.75
C ILE A 74 -22.17 -3.48 5.14
N PRO A 75 -21.36 -3.65 6.20
CA PRO A 75 -21.65 -3.10 7.52
C PRO A 75 -21.95 -1.61 7.48
N ASP A 76 -22.98 -1.16 8.21
CA ASP A 76 -23.40 0.25 8.24
C ASP A 76 -22.40 1.16 8.99
N LYS A 77 -21.52 0.57 9.80
CA LYS A 77 -20.49 1.26 10.58
C LYS A 77 -19.16 0.52 10.50
N PRO A 78 -18.03 1.23 10.56
CA PRO A 78 -16.73 0.59 10.54
C PRO A 78 -16.43 -0.13 11.86
N ILE A 79 -15.61 -1.18 11.80
CA ILE A 79 -14.97 -1.77 12.96
C ILE A 79 -14.07 -0.72 13.63
N LYS A 80 -14.18 -0.61 14.96
CA LYS A 80 -13.47 0.41 15.74
C LYS A 80 -11.95 0.26 15.73
N ASN A 81 -11.42 -0.94 15.50
CA ASN A 81 -9.99 -1.20 15.60
C ASN A 81 -9.51 -2.13 14.50
N LEU A 82 -8.90 -1.55 13.46
CA LEU A 82 -8.28 -2.29 12.35
C LEU A 82 -6.89 -1.72 12.07
N VAL A 83 -5.98 -2.00 13.00
CA VAL A 83 -4.65 -1.42 13.02
C VAL A 83 -3.59 -2.49 13.22
N PHE A 84 -2.47 -2.31 12.51
CA PHE A 84 -1.36 -3.24 12.43
C PHE A 84 -0.06 -2.47 12.59
N ASN A 85 0.95 -3.12 13.19
CA ASN A 85 2.29 -2.55 13.28
C ASN A 85 3.18 -3.29 12.28
N TYR A 86 3.19 -2.79 11.05
CA TYR A 86 3.86 -3.48 9.96
C TYR A 86 5.37 -3.46 10.14
N LYS A 87 5.96 -4.64 10.00
CA LYS A 87 7.41 -4.78 9.86
C LYS A 87 7.81 -4.45 8.43
N SER A 88 9.00 -3.88 8.27
CA SER A 88 9.59 -3.66 6.95
C SER A 88 9.76 -4.99 6.22
N TYR A 89 9.10 -5.12 5.07
CA TYR A 89 9.26 -6.23 4.16
C TYR A 89 10.40 -5.95 3.18
N SER A 90 11.26 -6.94 2.95
CA SER A 90 12.25 -6.91 1.88
C SER A 90 11.91 -7.95 0.82
N PRO A 91 11.57 -7.55 -0.42
CA PRO A 91 11.34 -8.51 -1.48
C PRO A 91 12.62 -9.26 -1.79
N ASN A 92 12.48 -10.53 -2.14
CA ASN A 92 13.62 -11.34 -2.54
C ASN A 92 13.94 -11.05 -4.01
N THR A 93 14.87 -10.14 -4.26
CA THR A 93 15.24 -9.69 -5.61
C THR A 93 16.49 -10.38 -6.16
N ALA A 94 17.00 -11.43 -5.51
CA ALA A 94 18.33 -11.96 -5.79
C ALA A 94 18.42 -12.71 -7.13
N ILE A 95 19.07 -12.08 -8.11
CA ILE A 95 19.68 -12.76 -9.25
C ILE A 95 21.16 -12.43 -9.23
N GLN A 96 21.89 -13.15 -8.37
CA GLN A 96 23.28 -12.81 -8.01
C GLN A 96 23.39 -11.45 -7.29
N ASP A 97 24.37 -11.32 -6.40
CA ASP A 97 24.49 -10.26 -5.39
C ASP A 97 24.74 -8.82 -5.93
N SER A 98 24.50 -8.57 -7.22
CA SER A 98 24.89 -7.32 -7.91
C SER A 98 23.76 -6.58 -8.64
N TYR A 99 22.53 -7.10 -8.65
CA TYR A 99 21.40 -6.48 -9.36
C TYR A 99 20.16 -6.40 -8.47
N ILE A 100 19.52 -5.23 -8.43
CA ILE A 100 18.25 -5.04 -7.72
C ILE A 100 17.29 -4.26 -8.61
N ILE A 101 15.98 -4.45 -8.52
CA ILE A 101 14.95 -3.83 -9.38
C ILE A 101 14.01 -3.04 -8.48
N ASN A 102 13.40 -1.96 -8.97
CA ASN A 102 12.27 -1.35 -8.28
C ASN A 102 11.14 -2.40 -8.15
N PRO A 103 10.82 -2.90 -6.93
CA PRO A 103 9.80 -3.90 -6.74
C PRO A 103 8.40 -3.30 -6.87
N LEU A 104 8.25 -1.98 -6.93
CA LEU A 104 6.95 -1.35 -6.98
C LEU A 104 6.56 -1.08 -8.44
N GLY A 105 5.34 -1.46 -8.83
CA GLY A 105 4.75 -1.10 -10.12
C GLY A 105 4.33 0.37 -10.23
N PHE A 106 4.96 1.23 -9.42
CA PHE A 106 4.80 2.68 -9.35
C PHE A 106 6.10 3.31 -8.85
N ILE A 107 6.25 4.62 -9.03
CA ILE A 107 7.42 5.36 -8.54
C ILE A 107 7.21 5.68 -7.05
N PRO A 108 8.10 5.24 -6.14
CA PRO A 108 8.01 5.60 -4.74
C PRO A 108 8.30 7.08 -4.54
N HIS A 109 7.54 7.71 -3.65
CA HIS A 109 7.67 9.13 -3.35
C HIS A 109 7.59 9.42 -1.84
N ALA A 110 7.30 8.43 -1.01
CA ALA A 110 7.19 8.63 0.43
C ALA A 110 8.56 9.05 0.99
N PRO A 111 8.63 10.15 1.76
CA PRO A 111 9.79 10.44 2.61
C PRO A 111 9.93 9.35 3.67
N ILE A 112 11.14 8.96 4.06
CA ILE A 112 11.39 7.83 4.97
C ILE A 112 12.38 8.28 6.04
N LEU A 113 12.10 7.89 7.29
CA LEU A 113 12.97 8.21 8.43
C LEU A 113 14.06 7.17 8.67
N ASN A 114 13.83 5.94 8.20
CA ASN A 114 14.84 4.88 8.24
C ASN A 114 15.87 5.12 7.14
N GLU A 115 17.13 4.83 7.46
CA GLU A 115 18.24 4.92 6.51
C GLU A 115 18.00 4.03 5.29
N LEU A 116 18.25 4.60 4.12
CA LEU A 116 18.17 3.90 2.85
C LEU A 116 19.59 3.72 2.30
N ASN A 117 19.80 2.58 1.65
CA ASN A 117 21.03 2.33 0.91
C ASN A 117 21.01 2.98 -0.49
N TYR A 118 20.06 3.87 -0.81
CA TYR A 118 19.90 4.49 -2.14
C TYR A 118 18.84 5.61 -2.12
N GLY A 119 18.82 6.42 -3.18
CA GLY A 119 18.01 7.64 -3.27
C GLY A 119 18.75 8.86 -2.74
N ASN A 120 18.00 9.85 -2.27
CA ASN A 120 18.52 11.10 -1.73
C ASN A 120 18.40 11.13 -0.20
N CYS A 121 19.41 11.65 0.48
CA CYS A 121 19.35 11.98 1.90
C CYS A 121 19.30 13.49 2.09
N PHE A 122 18.39 13.95 2.95
CA PHE A 122 18.26 15.35 3.36
C PHE A 122 18.46 15.48 4.86
N SER A 123 19.26 16.46 5.29
CA SER A 123 19.50 16.78 6.69
C SER A 123 18.72 18.01 7.12
N TYR A 124 18.06 17.92 8.26
CA TYR A 124 17.28 18.98 8.89
C TYR A 124 17.32 18.88 10.42
N ASN A 125 17.85 19.87 11.14
CA ASN A 125 17.91 19.89 12.61
C ASN A 125 18.36 18.54 13.22
N ASN A 126 19.51 18.01 12.74
CA ASN A 126 20.07 16.71 13.10
C ASN A 126 19.22 15.48 12.75
N LYS A 127 18.11 15.65 12.02
CA LYS A 127 17.31 14.56 11.46
C LYS A 127 17.68 14.32 10.01
N LYS A 128 17.74 13.04 9.64
CA LYS A 128 17.91 12.60 8.27
C LYS A 128 16.58 12.11 7.73
N ILE A 129 16.22 12.57 6.55
CA ILE A 129 15.01 12.18 5.83
C ILE A 129 15.44 11.71 4.45
N TYR A 130 15.04 10.50 4.11
CA TYR A 130 15.44 9.85 2.89
C TYR A 130 14.28 9.83 1.91
N VAL A 131 14.56 10.01 0.63
CA VAL A 131 13.57 9.90 -0.44
C VAL A 131 14.13 8.93 -1.45
N ARG A 132 13.34 7.92 -1.81
CA ARG A 132 13.69 7.03 -2.92
C ARG A 132 13.71 7.85 -4.20
N ASP A 133 14.87 7.92 -4.83
CA ASP A 133 15.03 8.54 -6.13
C ASP A 133 15.37 7.48 -7.15
N SER A 134 14.82 7.64 -8.35
CA SER A 134 14.72 6.62 -9.39
C SER A 134 15.78 6.77 -10.47
N ASP A 135 16.95 7.34 -10.17
CA ASP A 135 17.95 7.50 -11.22
C ASP A 135 18.57 6.13 -11.58
N PRO A 136 18.27 5.54 -12.76
CA PRO A 136 18.43 4.10 -13.00
C PRO A 136 19.87 3.58 -13.09
N PHE A 137 20.87 4.47 -13.01
CA PHE A 137 22.22 4.18 -13.51
C PHE A 137 23.38 4.52 -12.58
N SER A 138 23.15 5.05 -11.38
CA SER A 138 24.26 5.31 -10.45
C SER A 138 24.41 4.16 -9.44
N LYS A 139 25.56 3.46 -9.48
CA LYS A 139 26.04 2.69 -8.32
C LYS A 139 25.98 3.61 -7.11
N VAL A 140 25.27 3.17 -6.08
CA VAL A 140 25.11 3.90 -4.82
C VAL A 140 26.49 4.25 -4.27
N LYS A 141 26.82 5.55 -4.30
CA LYS A 141 27.82 6.13 -3.42
C LYS A 141 27.18 6.26 -2.04
N THR A 142 28.01 6.20 -0.99
CA THR A 142 27.68 6.72 0.34
C THR A 142 26.84 8.00 0.20
N GLN A 143 25.62 7.98 0.72
CA GLN A 143 24.71 9.11 0.61
C GLN A 143 25.21 10.26 1.48
N GLU A 144 25.80 11.27 0.85
CA GLU A 144 26.02 12.54 1.52
C GLU A 144 24.66 13.23 1.70
N CYS A 145 24.29 13.48 2.95
CA CYS A 145 23.02 14.13 3.26
C CYS A 145 23.11 15.63 2.96
N LEU A 146 22.23 16.10 2.09
CA LEU A 146 22.15 17.50 1.71
C LEU A 146 21.37 18.28 2.77
N GLU A 147 21.98 19.32 3.32
CA GLU A 147 21.30 20.20 4.28
C GLU A 147 20.26 21.08 3.57
N VAL A 148 19.02 21.06 4.06
CA VAL A 148 17.98 21.99 3.59
C VAL A 148 18.18 23.37 4.23
N LYS A 149 18.07 24.43 3.43
CA LYS A 149 18.35 25.80 3.90
C LYS A 149 17.08 26.57 4.17
N LYS A 150 17.11 27.46 5.17
CA LYS A 150 16.00 28.37 5.50
C LYS A 150 15.72 29.29 4.32
N VAL A 151 14.44 29.50 4.02
CA VAL A 151 13.96 30.38 2.95
C VAL A 151 12.82 31.24 3.46
N GLU A 152 12.79 32.51 3.08
CA GLU A 152 11.63 33.36 3.33
C GLU A 152 10.40 32.85 2.59
N GLY A 153 9.22 32.91 3.23
CA GLY A 153 8.05 32.24 2.70
C GLY A 153 6.73 32.66 3.31
N LYS A 154 5.66 32.16 2.67
CA LYS A 154 4.26 32.38 3.05
C LYS A 154 3.99 31.88 4.47
N SER A 155 3.10 32.58 5.18
CA SER A 155 2.63 32.22 6.52
C SER A 155 1.77 30.95 6.57
N THR A 156 1.38 30.40 5.43
CA THR A 156 0.49 29.23 5.35
C THR A 156 0.90 28.24 4.28
N TYR A 157 0.69 26.95 4.55
CA TYR A 157 0.84 25.84 3.62
C TYR A 157 -0.45 25.01 3.61
N ASN A 158 -0.86 24.52 2.44
CA ASN A 158 -2.12 23.80 2.28
C ASN A 158 -1.89 22.42 1.66
N ILE A 159 -2.56 21.40 2.19
CA ILE A 159 -2.66 20.06 1.60
C ILE A 159 -4.14 19.75 1.39
N GLY A 160 -4.62 19.89 0.16
CA GLY A 160 -6.06 19.82 -0.11
C GLY A 160 -6.82 20.87 0.71
N SER A 161 -7.82 20.44 1.47
CA SER A 161 -8.59 21.26 2.40
C SER A 161 -7.92 21.51 3.76
N LEU A 162 -6.75 20.94 4.04
CA LEU A 162 -6.03 21.15 5.29
C LEU A 162 -5.11 22.37 5.17
N GLN A 163 -5.18 23.26 6.15
CA GLN A 163 -4.35 24.46 6.25
C GLN A 163 -3.43 24.39 7.46
N PHE A 164 -2.17 24.80 7.26
CA PHE A 164 -1.12 24.79 8.26
C PHE A 164 -0.53 26.19 8.38
N ASN A 165 -0.37 26.68 9.61
CA ASN A 165 0.33 27.94 9.87
C ASN A 165 1.82 27.66 9.91
N VAL A 166 2.57 28.27 9.00
CA VAL A 166 4.01 28.07 8.83
C VAL A 166 4.76 29.07 9.72
N ILE A 167 5.61 28.52 10.59
CA ILE A 167 6.54 29.29 11.42
C ILE A 167 7.81 29.56 10.62
N ASP A 168 8.42 28.49 10.11
CA ASP A 168 9.64 28.54 9.30
C ASP A 168 9.55 27.58 8.11
N ARG A 169 10.25 27.93 7.02
CA ARG A 169 10.33 27.11 5.81
C ARG A 169 11.79 26.88 5.44
N TYR A 170 12.08 25.64 5.06
CA TYR A 170 13.37 25.22 4.54
C TYR A 170 13.16 24.54 3.19
N SER A 171 14.07 24.74 2.25
CA SER A 171 13.93 24.17 0.90
C SER A 171 15.27 23.82 0.28
N LEU A 172 15.22 22.80 -0.58
CA LEU A 172 16.29 22.42 -1.50
C LEU A 172 15.66 21.84 -2.77
N GLY A 173 15.71 22.58 -3.87
CA GLY A 173 15.08 22.17 -5.13
C GLY A 173 13.56 22.00 -4.99
N ARG A 174 13.06 20.78 -5.22
CA ARG A 174 11.62 20.44 -5.10
C ARG A 174 11.18 20.05 -3.69
N ILE A 175 12.15 19.82 -2.79
CA ILE A 175 11.89 19.44 -1.41
C ILE A 175 11.62 20.69 -0.58
N ASN A 176 10.58 20.61 0.25
CA ASN A 176 10.28 21.65 1.23
C ASN A 176 10.01 21.02 2.59
N ILE A 177 10.56 21.65 3.63
CA ILE A 177 10.24 21.39 5.03
C ILE A 177 9.55 22.63 5.60
N TYR A 178 8.43 22.42 6.27
CA TYR A 178 7.68 23.47 6.96
C TYR A 178 7.65 23.14 8.44
N GLU A 179 8.15 24.03 9.28
CA GLU A 179 7.81 24.04 10.69
C GLU A 179 6.47 24.73 10.85
N THR A 180 5.54 24.08 11.54
CA THR A 180 4.18 24.55 11.69
C THR A 180 3.75 24.51 13.14
N ASN A 181 2.59 25.11 13.43
CA ASN A 181 1.97 25.07 14.74
C ASN A 181 1.60 23.66 15.24
N ILE A 182 1.62 22.63 14.38
CA ILE A 182 1.27 21.25 14.74
C ILE A 182 2.43 20.25 14.58
N GLY A 183 3.59 20.70 14.10
CA GLY A 183 4.77 19.85 13.89
C GLY A 183 5.53 20.20 12.61
N THR A 184 6.46 19.33 12.22
CA THR A 184 7.31 19.51 11.03
C THR A 184 6.80 18.69 9.86
N LEU A 185 6.55 19.35 8.73
CA LEU A 185 6.09 18.73 7.48
C LEU A 185 7.25 18.62 6.49
N PHE A 186 7.66 17.42 6.10
CA PHE A 186 8.53 17.21 4.95
C PHE A 186 7.69 16.84 3.73
N THR A 187 7.79 17.62 2.66
CA THR A 187 6.95 17.48 1.48
C THR A 187 7.76 16.98 0.29
N ASN A 188 7.22 15.97 -0.39
CA ASN A 188 7.75 15.45 -1.64
C ASN A 188 6.58 15.11 -2.59
N ASN A 189 6.42 15.90 -3.65
CA ASN A 189 5.26 15.83 -4.55
C ASN A 189 3.94 15.92 -3.74
N ASP A 190 3.06 14.92 -3.89
CA ASP A 190 1.77 14.87 -3.22
C ASP A 190 1.79 14.14 -1.86
N ILE A 191 2.98 13.78 -1.35
CA ILE A 191 3.12 13.06 -0.08
C ILE A 191 3.84 13.97 0.90
N THR A 192 3.23 14.17 2.06
CA THR A 192 3.81 14.95 3.15
C THR A 192 3.98 14.07 4.38
N LEU A 193 5.20 13.94 4.88
CA LEU A 193 5.49 13.32 6.17
C LEU A 193 5.35 14.36 7.28
N LEU A 194 4.48 14.11 8.26
CA LEU A 194 4.38 14.90 9.49
C LEU A 194 5.14 14.16 10.61
N PHE A 195 6.09 14.85 11.22
CA PHE A 195 6.91 14.35 12.34
C PHE A 195 7.16 15.49 13.34
N ASN A 196 7.77 15.20 14.50
CA ASN A 196 7.97 16.19 15.57
C ASN A 196 6.67 16.91 15.97
N HIS A 197 5.59 16.17 16.06
CA HIS A 197 4.29 16.69 16.47
C HIS A 197 3.97 16.24 17.89
N GLU A 198 3.02 16.91 18.51
CA GLU A 198 2.39 16.44 19.74
C GLU A 198 1.59 15.15 19.48
N ASN A 199 1.27 14.41 20.54
CA ASN A 199 0.51 13.17 20.41
C ASN A 199 -0.87 13.38 19.79
N GLU A 200 -1.48 14.54 20.07
CA GLU A 200 -2.80 14.89 19.60
C GLU A 200 -2.72 16.05 18.62
N ILE A 201 -3.32 15.88 17.45
CA ILE A 201 -3.36 16.90 16.39
C ILE A 201 -4.81 17.12 15.98
N ILE A 202 -5.20 18.39 15.91
CA ILE A 202 -6.54 18.81 15.51
C ILE A 202 -6.44 19.58 14.20
N PHE A 203 -7.17 19.09 13.20
CA PHE A 203 -7.33 19.74 11.92
C PHE A 203 -8.73 20.32 11.80
N ASN A 204 -8.82 21.59 11.39
CA ASN A 204 -10.07 22.16 10.93
C ASN A 204 -10.33 21.69 9.50
N ILE A 205 -11.51 21.13 9.25
CA ILE A 205 -11.95 20.66 7.93
C ILE A 205 -13.25 21.36 7.53
N PRO A 206 -13.45 21.71 6.25
CA PRO A 206 -14.62 22.49 5.81
C PRO A 206 -15.89 21.63 5.64
N TYR A 207 -15.96 20.44 6.25
CA TYR A 207 -16.99 19.43 5.97
C TYR A 207 -17.90 19.18 7.18
N HIS A 208 -19.22 19.28 6.96
CA HIS A 208 -20.24 18.96 7.98
C HIS A 208 -20.71 17.50 7.92
N ASP A 209 -21.01 16.99 6.72
CA ASP A 209 -21.24 15.57 6.46
C ASP A 209 -19.99 14.95 5.83
N ILE A 210 -19.41 13.97 6.51
CA ILE A 210 -18.11 13.41 6.14
C ILE A 210 -18.31 12.08 5.44
N SER A 211 -17.87 12.02 4.17
CA SER A 211 -17.68 10.77 3.45
C SER A 211 -16.23 10.34 3.66
N PHE A 212 -16.01 9.10 4.06
CA PHE A 212 -14.66 8.62 4.29
C PHE A 212 -14.49 7.17 3.87
N PHE A 213 -13.25 6.79 3.66
CA PHE A 213 -12.88 5.45 3.26
C PHE A 213 -11.87 4.89 4.24
N ILE A 214 -12.15 3.68 4.71
CA ILE A 214 -11.22 2.91 5.54
C ILE A 214 -10.73 1.73 4.73
N LEU A 215 -9.43 1.49 4.79
CA LEU A 215 -8.81 0.31 4.21
C LEU A 215 -9.11 -0.91 5.07
N TYR A 216 -9.94 -1.80 4.55
CA TYR A 216 -9.99 -3.18 5.02
C TYR A 216 -9.03 -4.02 4.17
N PRO A 217 -8.59 -5.21 4.64
CA PRO A 217 -7.74 -6.07 3.83
C PRO A 217 -8.24 -6.15 2.38
N PHE A 218 -7.36 -5.79 1.45
CA PHE A 218 -7.59 -5.80 0.00
C PHE A 218 -8.58 -4.78 -0.58
N LYS A 219 -9.32 -3.99 0.20
CA LYS A 219 -10.32 -3.04 -0.34
C LYS A 219 -10.68 -1.88 0.60
N PHE A 220 -10.85 -0.69 0.03
CA PHE A 220 -11.47 0.43 0.73
C PHE A 220 -12.99 0.34 0.71
N PHE A 221 -13.59 0.61 1.87
CA PHE A 221 -15.03 0.72 2.01
C PHE A 221 -15.41 2.14 2.36
N ARG A 222 -16.46 2.63 1.69
CA ARG A 222 -17.02 3.96 1.91
C ARG A 222 -17.98 3.93 3.09
N PHE A 223 -17.85 4.90 3.97
CA PHE A 223 -18.77 5.14 5.07
C PHE A 223 -19.19 6.61 5.08
N HIS A 224 -20.32 6.86 5.73
CA HIS A 224 -20.87 8.18 5.96
C HIS A 224 -21.20 8.31 7.44
N ALA A 225 -20.65 9.33 8.09
CA ALA A 225 -21.00 9.63 9.48
C ALA A 225 -20.76 11.12 9.77
N ARG A 226 -21.53 11.66 10.71
CA ARG A 226 -21.28 13.01 11.28
C ARG A 226 -20.23 12.98 12.38
N LYS A 227 -20.19 11.89 13.15
CA LYS A 227 -19.20 11.63 14.19
C LYS A 227 -18.81 10.17 14.18
N SER A 228 -17.51 9.89 14.25
CA SER A 228 -16.98 8.54 14.40
C SER A 228 -15.61 8.56 15.06
N SER A 229 -15.27 7.45 15.72
CA SER A 229 -13.93 7.18 16.24
C SER A 229 -13.53 5.75 15.90
N PHE A 230 -12.33 5.57 15.37
CA PHE A 230 -11.73 4.27 15.07
C PHE A 230 -10.22 4.37 14.95
N ARG A 231 -9.56 3.22 14.97
CA ARG A 231 -8.12 3.07 14.76
C ARG A 231 -7.84 2.38 13.43
N THR A 232 -6.91 2.94 12.66
CA THR A 232 -6.53 2.40 11.35
C THR A 232 -5.10 2.77 10.97
N ASN A 233 -4.55 2.06 9.99
CA ASN A 233 -3.32 2.45 9.30
C ASN A 233 -3.58 3.42 8.16
N VAL A 234 -4.76 3.37 7.53
CA VAL A 234 -5.09 4.20 6.37
C VAL A 234 -6.53 4.67 6.42
N PHE A 235 -6.68 5.99 6.33
CA PHE A 235 -7.96 6.67 6.27
C PHE A 235 -7.94 7.66 5.11
N VAL A 236 -9.00 7.73 4.31
CA VAL A 236 -9.13 8.71 3.23
C VAL A 236 -10.40 9.53 3.42
N LEU A 237 -10.22 10.84 3.58
CA LEU A 237 -11.28 11.82 3.71
C LEU A 237 -11.76 12.26 2.32
N ASN A 238 -13.08 12.15 2.07
CA ASN A 238 -13.77 12.59 0.85
C ASN A 238 -13.12 12.14 -0.47
N SER A 239 -12.42 11.00 -0.49
CA SER A 239 -11.64 10.51 -1.64
C SER A 239 -10.47 11.40 -2.08
N GLU A 240 -10.12 12.44 -1.32
CA GLU A 240 -9.09 13.42 -1.72
C GLU A 240 -7.82 13.28 -0.89
N ILE A 241 -7.97 13.29 0.44
CA ILE A 241 -6.87 13.40 1.39
C ILE A 241 -6.74 12.11 2.17
N GLY A 242 -5.61 11.45 2.04
CA GLY A 242 -5.24 10.28 2.79
C GLY A 242 -4.40 10.59 4.02
N PHE A 243 -4.62 9.82 5.07
CA PHE A 243 -3.77 9.73 6.24
C PHE A 243 -3.25 8.31 6.34
N VAL A 244 -1.93 8.15 6.41
CA VAL A 244 -1.26 6.84 6.30
C VAL A 244 -0.21 6.71 7.39
N SER A 245 -0.16 5.56 8.07
CA SER A 245 0.90 5.22 9.02
C SER A 245 1.17 3.71 9.03
N ASN A 246 2.44 3.33 9.14
CA ASN A 246 2.86 1.94 9.36
C ASN A 246 2.62 1.45 10.79
N TYR A 247 2.49 2.36 11.76
CA TYR A 247 2.19 2.05 13.16
C TYR A 247 0.69 2.13 13.48
N GLY A 248 -0.03 2.82 12.60
CA GLY A 248 -1.43 3.17 12.78
C GLY A 248 -1.69 4.29 13.76
N PHE A 249 -2.89 4.83 13.70
CA PHE A 249 -3.31 5.99 14.49
C PHE A 249 -4.78 5.85 14.89
N GLU A 250 -5.15 6.54 15.97
CA GLU A 250 -6.54 6.75 16.32
C GLU A 250 -7.04 8.03 15.66
N LEU A 251 -8.27 7.96 15.16
CA LEU A 251 -8.90 9.05 14.46
C LEU A 251 -10.29 9.26 15.03
N GLU A 252 -10.57 10.50 15.42
CA GLU A 252 -11.90 10.99 15.79
C GLU A 252 -12.25 12.14 14.86
N PHE A 253 -13.47 12.15 14.34
CA PHE A 253 -13.97 13.31 13.64
C PHE A 253 -15.36 13.67 14.13
N GLU A 254 -15.65 14.95 14.06
CA GLU A 254 -16.97 15.54 14.22
C GLU A 254 -17.09 16.73 13.26
N SER A 255 -18.30 17.20 12.98
CA SER A 255 -18.53 18.24 11.96
C SER A 255 -17.56 19.42 12.09
N GLY A 256 -16.75 19.66 11.06
CA GLY A 256 -15.76 20.74 11.04
C GLY A 256 -14.37 20.41 11.59
N GLN A 257 -14.19 19.25 12.24
CA GLN A 257 -12.94 18.90 12.93
C GLN A 257 -12.53 17.44 12.73
N LEU A 258 -11.22 17.24 12.54
CA LEU A 258 -10.58 15.94 12.47
C LEU A 258 -9.45 15.91 13.49
N LYS A 259 -9.55 15.01 14.46
CA LYS A 259 -8.56 14.76 15.49
C LYS A 259 -7.81 13.46 15.19
N ILE A 260 -6.49 13.53 15.22
CA ILE A 260 -5.60 12.37 15.08
C ILE A 260 -4.78 12.24 16.35
N ASN A 261 -4.81 11.06 16.96
CA ASN A 261 -3.98 10.71 18.11
C ASN A 261 -2.94 9.66 17.69
N SER A 262 -1.68 10.10 17.66
CA SER A 262 -0.52 9.28 17.33
C SER A 262 0.74 9.90 17.94
N SER A 263 1.53 9.09 18.67
CA SER A 263 2.88 9.48 19.09
C SER A 263 3.96 9.19 18.02
N LYS A 264 3.55 8.58 16.90
CA LYS A 264 4.43 8.19 15.79
C LYS A 264 4.17 9.05 14.55
N PRO A 265 5.20 9.28 13.73
CA PRO A 265 5.05 9.98 12.46
C PRO A 265 4.00 9.33 11.55
N PHE A 266 3.34 10.15 10.74
CA PHE A 266 2.38 9.70 9.74
C PHE A 266 2.42 10.60 8.50
N TYR A 267 1.76 10.15 7.45
CA TYR A 267 1.76 10.80 6.15
C TYR A 267 0.39 11.38 5.84
N ILE A 268 0.40 12.56 5.22
CA ILE A 268 -0.76 13.20 4.61
C ILE A 268 -0.55 13.14 3.09
N VAL A 269 -1.48 12.51 2.39
CA VAL A 269 -1.36 12.15 0.97
C VAL A 269 -2.45 12.85 0.17
N LYS A 270 -2.06 13.67 -0.79
CA LYS A 270 -2.97 14.31 -1.76
C LYS A 270 -3.15 13.39 -2.98
N GLY A 271 -4.18 12.55 -2.99
CA GLY A 271 -4.38 11.61 -4.10
C GLY A 271 -5.32 10.44 -3.84
N GLY A 272 -6.12 10.52 -2.78
CA GLY A 272 -7.17 9.55 -2.49
C GLY A 272 -6.69 8.11 -2.27
N ILE A 273 -7.62 7.18 -2.47
CA ILE A 273 -7.52 5.74 -2.13
C ILE A 273 -6.22 5.08 -2.62
N LEU A 274 -5.96 5.12 -3.94
CA LEU A 274 -4.83 4.39 -4.52
C LEU A 274 -3.49 4.95 -4.03
N LYS A 275 -3.36 6.29 -4.00
CA LYS A 275 -2.10 6.91 -3.62
C LYS A 275 -1.81 6.68 -2.14
N SER A 276 -2.82 6.74 -1.27
CA SER A 276 -2.68 6.40 0.16
C SER A 276 -2.24 4.96 0.38
N PHE A 277 -2.80 4.02 -0.39
CA PHE A 277 -2.39 2.62 -0.30
C PHE A 277 -0.99 2.38 -0.85
N ASN A 278 -0.63 3.00 -1.98
CA ASN A 278 0.74 2.97 -2.51
C ASN A 278 1.74 3.56 -1.50
N THR A 279 1.38 4.64 -0.79
CA THR A 279 2.21 5.18 0.30
C THR A 279 2.37 4.17 1.43
N LEU A 280 1.31 3.46 1.83
CA LEU A 280 1.42 2.40 2.85
C LEU A 280 2.36 1.27 2.39
N ILE A 281 2.27 0.86 1.12
CA ILE A 281 3.19 -0.14 0.56
C ILE A 281 4.63 0.38 0.55
N ASP A 282 4.83 1.61 0.07
CA ASP A 282 6.13 2.26 -0.07
C ASP A 282 6.85 2.29 1.28
N ILE A 283 6.20 2.77 2.34
CA ILE A 283 6.82 2.88 3.67
C ILE A 283 7.07 1.54 4.36
N ASN A 284 6.37 0.48 3.94
CA ASN A 284 6.51 -0.87 4.49
C ASN A 284 7.39 -1.80 3.65
N THR A 285 7.88 -1.32 2.49
CA THR A 285 8.76 -2.10 1.61
C THR A 285 10.15 -1.49 1.67
N ASN A 286 11.19 -2.30 1.88
CA ASN A 286 12.58 -1.91 1.76
C ASN A 286 13.25 -2.79 0.70
N PHE A 287 14.05 -2.22 -0.19
CA PHE A 287 14.72 -2.94 -1.27
C PHE A 287 15.92 -2.13 -1.70
N SER A 288 17.07 -2.75 -1.97
CA SER A 288 18.21 -2.01 -2.57
C SER A 288 17.87 -1.58 -4.00
N TYR A 289 18.61 -0.68 -4.64
CA TYR A 289 18.26 -0.18 -5.99
C TYR A 289 19.25 -0.64 -7.07
N GLY A 290 18.79 -0.80 -8.32
CA GLY A 290 19.57 -1.21 -9.48
C GLY A 290 18.74 -1.42 -10.76
N TYR A 291 19.35 -2.06 -11.78
CA TYR A 291 18.86 -2.23 -13.15
C TYR A 291 17.41 -2.71 -13.36
N GLU A 292 16.79 -2.26 -14.45
CA GLU A 292 15.42 -2.61 -14.86
C GLU A 292 15.32 -3.92 -15.65
N ILE A 293 14.63 -4.93 -15.11
CA ILE A 293 14.25 -6.15 -15.86
C ILE A 293 12.84 -6.04 -16.48
N ILE A 294 12.00 -5.16 -15.92
CA ILE A 294 10.62 -4.97 -16.37
C ILE A 294 10.53 -3.60 -17.04
N ASN A 295 10.06 -3.55 -18.29
CA ASN A 295 10.14 -2.35 -19.13
C ASN A 295 9.19 -1.27 -18.65
N HIS A 296 8.01 -1.69 -18.23
CA HIS A 296 6.96 -0.81 -17.75
C HIS A 296 5.86 -1.65 -17.10
N ILE A 297 5.36 -1.23 -15.93
CA ILE A 297 4.12 -1.74 -15.34
C ILE A 297 3.10 -0.61 -15.39
N ARG A 298 2.01 -0.77 -16.13
CA ARG A 298 0.83 0.11 -16.04
C ARG A 298 -0.15 -0.55 -15.09
N SER A 299 -0.22 -0.04 -13.87
CA SER A 299 -0.98 -0.67 -12.79
C SER A 299 -2.44 -0.17 -12.69
N GLY A 300 -2.79 0.95 -13.34
CA GLY A 300 -4.15 1.47 -13.35
C GLY A 300 -4.63 1.82 -11.93
N TYR A 301 -5.73 1.20 -11.49
CA TYR A 301 -6.24 1.34 -10.12
C TYR A 301 -5.68 0.30 -9.12
N SER A 302 -4.68 -0.46 -9.53
CA SER A 302 -4.06 -1.51 -8.74
C SER A 302 -2.67 -1.11 -8.27
N SER A 303 -2.20 -1.79 -7.24
CA SER A 303 -0.81 -1.75 -6.77
C SER A 303 -0.18 -3.09 -7.10
N VAL A 304 0.99 -3.04 -7.71
CA VAL A 304 1.77 -4.23 -8.06
C VAL A 304 3.07 -4.18 -7.27
N ILE A 305 3.41 -5.27 -6.62
CA ILE A 305 4.58 -5.38 -5.79
C ILE A 305 5.30 -6.67 -6.15
N LEU A 306 6.54 -6.57 -6.56
CA LEU A 306 7.42 -7.70 -6.77
C LEU A 306 7.63 -8.40 -5.44
N SER A 307 7.32 -9.69 -5.41
CA SER A 307 7.48 -10.52 -4.22
C SER A 307 8.79 -11.31 -4.26
N GLU A 308 9.10 -11.87 -5.43
CA GLU A 308 10.28 -12.72 -5.60
C GLU A 308 10.79 -12.71 -7.04
N ILE A 309 12.09 -12.80 -7.17
CA ILE A 309 12.76 -13.02 -8.44
C ILE A 309 13.71 -14.19 -8.32
N ASN A 310 13.57 -15.15 -9.23
CA ASN A 310 14.41 -16.33 -9.37
C ASN A 310 14.92 -16.44 -10.81
N ASN A 311 15.94 -17.28 -11.04
CA ASN A 311 16.52 -17.49 -12.38
C ASN A 311 15.52 -17.88 -13.49
N LYS A 312 14.38 -18.45 -13.11
CA LYS A 312 13.34 -18.93 -14.03
C LYS A 312 12.02 -18.15 -13.94
N THR A 313 11.80 -17.37 -12.88
CA THR A 313 10.48 -16.80 -12.60
C THR A 313 10.56 -15.43 -11.94
N ILE A 314 9.59 -14.56 -12.26
CA ILE A 314 9.37 -13.28 -11.59
C ILE A 314 7.96 -13.32 -10.99
N GLU A 315 7.83 -13.09 -9.70
CA GLU A 315 6.56 -13.16 -8.96
C GLU A 315 6.15 -11.78 -8.45
N PHE A 316 4.86 -11.48 -8.55
CA PHE A 316 4.25 -10.24 -8.09
C PHE A 316 3.02 -10.51 -7.24
N ASP A 317 2.89 -9.75 -6.17
CA ASP A 317 1.65 -9.54 -5.44
C ASP A 317 0.89 -8.35 -6.06
N ILE A 318 -0.39 -8.58 -6.39
CA ILE A 318 -1.27 -7.60 -7.01
C ILE A 318 -2.43 -7.32 -6.07
N PHE A 319 -2.67 -6.03 -5.80
CA PHE A 319 -3.75 -5.55 -4.95
C PHE A 319 -4.60 -4.54 -5.73
N ASN A 320 -5.91 -4.75 -5.84
CA ASN A 320 -6.81 -3.68 -6.29
C ASN A 320 -7.70 -3.24 -5.13
N VAL A 321 -7.23 -2.23 -4.40
CA VAL A 321 -7.96 -1.71 -3.24
C VAL A 321 -9.10 -0.75 -3.59
N SER A 322 -9.27 -0.42 -4.88
CA SER A 322 -10.24 0.56 -5.35
C SER A 322 -11.65 -0.03 -5.50
N GLY A 323 -12.63 0.83 -5.73
CA GLY A 323 -13.99 0.44 -6.10
C GLY A 323 -14.17 0.07 -7.58
N TYR A 324 -13.10 0.17 -8.39
CA TYR A 324 -13.16 0.00 -9.85
C TYR A 324 -12.37 -1.22 -10.28
N ASN A 325 -12.84 -1.90 -11.32
CA ASN A 325 -12.03 -2.93 -11.99
C ASN A 325 -10.86 -2.26 -12.73
N SER A 326 -9.74 -2.96 -12.80
CA SER A 326 -8.53 -2.48 -13.47
C SER A 326 -7.96 -3.59 -14.37
N ILE A 327 -7.09 -3.19 -15.29
CA ILE A 327 -6.24 -4.08 -16.06
C ILE A 327 -4.81 -3.61 -15.82
N ILE A 328 -3.94 -4.53 -15.42
CA ILE A 328 -2.52 -4.28 -15.28
C ILE A 328 -1.85 -4.72 -16.57
N GLU A 329 -1.05 -3.84 -17.17
CA GLU A 329 -0.23 -4.17 -18.33
C GLU A 329 1.23 -4.30 -17.88
N ILE A 330 1.83 -5.46 -18.15
CA ILE A 330 3.25 -5.71 -17.92
C ILE A 330 3.92 -5.94 -19.27
N LEU A 331 4.91 -5.09 -19.57
CA LEU A 331 5.79 -5.25 -20.72
C LEU A 331 7.17 -5.75 -20.25
N PRO A 332 7.49 -7.05 -20.40
CA PRO A 332 8.79 -7.58 -20.02
C PRO A 332 9.89 -7.10 -21.00
N LYS A 333 11.12 -6.82 -20.51
CA LYS A 333 12.31 -6.58 -21.37
C LYS A 333 12.97 -7.87 -21.85
N ILE A 334 12.48 -9.02 -21.39
CA ILE A 334 13.07 -10.34 -21.60
C ILE A 334 12.04 -11.28 -22.20
N ARG A 335 12.50 -12.27 -22.96
CA ARG A 335 11.61 -13.24 -23.59
C ARG A 335 11.06 -14.17 -22.52
N THR A 336 9.75 -14.21 -22.44
CA THR A 336 8.98 -14.99 -21.49
C THR A 336 8.35 -16.19 -22.19
N GLU A 337 8.18 -17.30 -21.46
CA GLU A 337 7.49 -18.49 -21.98
C GLU A 337 5.98 -18.34 -21.81
N LYS A 338 5.57 -17.97 -20.60
CA LYS A 338 4.18 -17.73 -20.23
C LYS A 338 4.08 -16.85 -18.99
N MET A 339 2.87 -16.38 -18.74
CA MET A 339 2.51 -15.73 -17.49
C MET A 339 1.34 -16.48 -16.87
N GLU A 340 1.41 -16.74 -15.57
CA GLU A 340 0.35 -17.37 -14.78
C GLU A 340 -0.17 -16.35 -13.76
N ILE A 341 -1.48 -16.33 -13.55
CA ILE A 341 -2.11 -15.63 -12.44
C ILE A 341 -2.81 -16.64 -11.57
N CYS A 342 -2.47 -16.63 -10.28
CA CYS A 342 -3.17 -17.36 -9.25
C CYS A 342 -4.03 -16.40 -8.42
N SER A 343 -5.29 -16.80 -8.24
CA SER A 343 -6.21 -16.18 -7.29
C SER A 343 -6.90 -17.29 -6.48
N HIS A 344 -7.83 -16.90 -5.62
CA HIS A 344 -8.73 -17.85 -4.95
C HIS A 344 -9.60 -18.70 -5.89
N LEU A 345 -9.74 -18.32 -7.18
CA LEU A 345 -10.44 -19.12 -8.18
C LEU A 345 -9.54 -20.16 -8.87
N GLY A 346 -8.26 -20.24 -8.47
CA GLY A 346 -7.25 -21.07 -9.11
C GLY A 346 -6.25 -20.27 -9.95
N CYS A 347 -5.36 -21.00 -10.61
CA CYS A 347 -4.32 -20.44 -11.46
C CYS A 347 -4.69 -20.62 -12.93
N TYR A 348 -4.45 -19.60 -13.75
CA TYR A 348 -4.66 -19.64 -15.18
C TYR A 348 -3.56 -18.89 -15.92
N ASP A 349 -3.25 -19.36 -17.13
CA ASP A 349 -2.27 -18.72 -17.99
C ASP A 349 -2.89 -17.46 -18.65
N ILE A 350 -2.12 -16.39 -18.70
CA ILE A 350 -2.43 -15.17 -19.46
C ILE A 350 -1.79 -15.31 -20.83
N LEU A 351 -2.64 -15.19 -21.85
CA LEU A 351 -2.21 -15.10 -23.23
C LEU A 351 -1.49 -13.77 -23.45
N ASP A 352 -0.26 -13.85 -23.98
CA ASP A 352 0.48 -12.69 -24.45
C ASP A 352 -0.22 -12.10 -25.68
N SER A 353 -0.46 -10.79 -25.67
CA SER A 353 -0.96 -10.04 -26.82
C SER A 353 0.10 -9.03 -27.26
N ALA A 354 0.88 -9.39 -28.29
CA ALA A 354 1.91 -8.54 -28.89
C ALA A 354 3.06 -8.15 -27.93
N GLY A 355 3.48 -9.06 -27.06
CA GLY A 355 4.55 -8.85 -26.08
C GLY A 355 4.10 -8.16 -24.79
N ILE A 356 2.79 -8.02 -24.58
CA ILE A 356 2.19 -7.35 -23.42
C ILE A 356 1.27 -8.33 -22.71
N TYR A 357 1.55 -8.56 -21.43
CA TYR A 357 0.64 -9.30 -20.55
C TYR A 357 -0.41 -8.36 -19.97
N ARG A 358 -1.69 -8.71 -20.16
CA ARG A 358 -2.83 -7.99 -19.58
C ARG A 358 -3.49 -8.83 -18.50
N ILE A 359 -3.37 -8.34 -17.27
CA ILE A 359 -3.81 -9.03 -16.07
C ILE A 359 -5.11 -8.38 -15.60
N PRO A 360 -6.25 -9.08 -15.59
CA PRO A 360 -7.45 -8.55 -15.00
C PRO A 360 -7.26 -8.40 -13.49
N SER A 361 -7.61 -7.24 -12.97
CA SER A 361 -7.51 -6.93 -11.55
C SER A 361 -8.87 -6.41 -11.07
N PRO A 362 -9.80 -7.32 -10.71
CA PRO A 362 -11.13 -6.93 -10.21
C PRO A 362 -11.03 -6.15 -8.90
N SER A 363 -11.99 -5.26 -8.66
CA SER A 363 -12.09 -4.51 -7.41
C SER A 363 -12.05 -5.45 -6.20
N GLY A 364 -11.11 -5.20 -5.29
CA GLY A 364 -10.92 -5.97 -4.08
C GLY A 364 -10.22 -7.33 -4.25
N CYS A 365 -9.59 -7.61 -5.41
CA CYS A 365 -8.74 -8.80 -5.56
C CYS A 365 -7.38 -8.59 -4.88
N TYR A 366 -6.94 -9.64 -4.21
CA TYR A 366 -5.52 -9.99 -4.10
C TYR A 366 -5.23 -11.19 -4.99
N CYS A 367 -4.24 -11.04 -5.85
CA CYS A 367 -3.92 -11.96 -6.92
C CYS A 367 -2.38 -12.09 -6.98
N LYS A 368 -1.84 -13.30 -7.16
CA LYS A 368 -0.40 -13.54 -7.38
C LYS A 368 -0.14 -13.75 -8.86
N ALA A 369 0.79 -13.01 -9.41
CA ALA A 369 1.21 -13.11 -10.81
C ALA A 369 2.61 -13.70 -10.90
N LYS A 370 2.83 -14.64 -11.82
CA LYS A 370 4.10 -15.32 -12.02
C LYS A 370 4.46 -15.36 -13.50
N ILE A 371 5.58 -14.73 -13.85
CA ILE A 371 6.12 -14.71 -15.21
C ILE A 371 7.21 -15.77 -15.31
N TYR A 372 7.10 -16.67 -16.29
CA TYR A 372 8.09 -17.72 -16.58
C TYR A 372 9.06 -17.23 -17.66
N LEU A 373 10.35 -17.38 -17.38
CA LEU A 373 11.42 -16.88 -18.23
C LEU A 373 11.93 -17.99 -19.15
N SER A 374 12.16 -17.67 -20.43
CA SER A 374 12.70 -18.64 -21.37
C SER A 374 14.14 -19.02 -21.05
N HIS A 375 14.52 -20.26 -21.34
CA HIS A 375 15.89 -20.76 -21.14
C HIS A 375 16.99 -19.88 -21.77
N GLU A 376 16.73 -19.33 -22.97
CA GLU A 376 17.63 -18.38 -23.67
C GLU A 376 17.70 -17.01 -22.97
N SER A 377 16.60 -16.59 -22.33
CA SER A 377 16.49 -15.32 -21.61
C SER A 377 16.64 -15.45 -20.11
N SER A 378 17.27 -16.53 -19.62
CA SER A 378 17.62 -16.60 -18.21
C SER A 378 18.34 -15.30 -17.84
N ILE A 379 17.94 -14.69 -16.73
CA ILE A 379 18.37 -13.32 -16.44
C ILE A 379 19.90 -13.25 -16.34
N LYS A 380 20.50 -14.33 -15.81
CA LYS A 380 21.94 -14.54 -15.83
C LYS A 380 22.55 -14.40 -17.23
N ASN A 381 21.98 -15.01 -18.26
CA ASN A 381 22.51 -14.97 -19.63
C ASN A 381 22.42 -13.56 -20.24
N LYS A 382 21.32 -12.85 -20.02
CA LYS A 382 21.16 -11.47 -20.53
C LYS A 382 22.07 -10.47 -19.82
N LEU A 383 22.19 -10.56 -18.50
CA LEU A 383 23.06 -9.65 -17.72
C LEU A 383 24.55 -9.86 -18.05
N LEU A 384 24.97 -11.10 -18.32
CA LEU A 384 26.34 -11.40 -18.78
C LEU A 384 26.63 -10.84 -20.18
N SER A 385 25.61 -10.68 -21.03
CA SER A 385 25.79 -10.10 -22.37
C SER A 385 25.92 -8.57 -22.35
N SER A 386 25.24 -7.87 -21.43
CA SER A 386 25.31 -6.42 -21.28
C SER A 386 26.57 -5.89 -20.58
N LEU A 387 27.37 -6.78 -19.98
CA LEU A 387 28.68 -6.45 -19.38
C LEU A 387 29.85 -6.58 -20.37
N LYS A 388 29.61 -7.12 -21.58
CA LYS A 388 30.62 -7.31 -22.63
C LYS A 388 30.60 -6.22 -23.71
N SER A 389 29.69 -5.25 -23.59
CA SER A 389 29.58 -4.02 -24.37
C SER A 389 30.01 -2.84 -23.50
#